data_AF-A0A9E1NB04-F1
#
_entry.id   AF-A0A9E1NB04-F1
#
_cell.length_a   1.000
_cell.length_b   1.000
_cell.length_c   1.000
_cell.angle_alpha   90.00
_cell.angle_beta   90.00
_cell.angle_gamma   90.00
#
_symmetry.space_group_name_H-M   'P 1'
#
loop_
_entity.id
_entity.type
_entity.pdbx_description
1 polymer ?
#
loop_
_entity_poly.entity_id
_entity_poly.type
_entity_poly.pdbx_seq_one_letter_code
_entity_poly.pdbx_strand_id
1 'polypeptide(L)'
;MTQDIPAPIGKLLAALDGPELLFNYSWDEWLAVTPPYASVAFTQKDVITRYNRNGYDWDIQGILYTPDSETDSDVAIVMFHGGAGSAYGKDTTPDGRPGLPRILAAQGFTVLNLTYPGHYPPGGVWKESVPERQPWYLLDQKLSDEEIYDRNLKCTFNVILQGSAQLVDEHLAGRKILAHGHSTG
;
A
#
# COMPACT_ATOMS: atom_id res chain seq x y z
N MET A 1 -7.26 -7.15 28.54
CA MET A 1 -8.43 -6.26 28.68
C MET A 1 -9.23 -6.39 27.41
N THR A 2 -10.46 -6.87 27.47
CA THR A 2 -11.36 -6.85 26.30
C THR A 2 -11.76 -5.40 26.09
N GLN A 3 -11.26 -4.76 25.03
CA GLN A 3 -11.82 -3.47 24.59
C GLN A 3 -13.28 -3.71 24.22
N ASP A 4 -14.18 -2.89 24.75
CA ASP A 4 -15.58 -2.92 24.34
C ASP A 4 -15.65 -2.59 22.85
N ILE A 5 -16.10 -3.57 22.06
CA ILE A 5 -16.25 -3.41 20.61
C ILE A 5 -17.32 -2.34 20.37
N PRO A 6 -17.03 -1.26 19.62
CA PRO A 6 -18.03 -0.25 19.33
C PRO A 6 -19.28 -0.87 18.70
N ALA A 7 -20.48 -0.44 19.13
CA ALA A 7 -21.74 -1.05 18.72
C ALA A 7 -21.91 -1.21 17.18
N PRO A 8 -21.54 -0.21 16.34
CA PRO A 8 -21.55 -0.40 14.89
C PRO A 8 -20.64 -1.55 14.45
N ILE A 9 -19.40 -1.63 14.95
CA ILE A 9 -18.45 -2.69 14.61
C ILE A 9 -18.99 -4.06 15.04
N GLY A 10 -19.56 -4.17 16.26
CA GLY A 10 -20.19 -5.40 16.72
C GLY A 10 -21.32 -5.87 15.82
N LYS A 11 -22.13 -4.93 15.30
CA LYS A 11 -23.20 -5.22 14.33
C LYS A 11 -22.65 -5.75 13.01
N LEU A 12 -21.56 -5.20 12.49
CA LEU A 12 -20.89 -5.70 11.28
C LEU A 12 -20.32 -7.09 11.50
N LEU A 13 -19.62 -7.32 12.61
CA LEU A 13 -19.03 -8.63 12.92
C LEU A 13 -20.10 -9.72 13.02
N ALA A 14 -21.23 -9.44 13.69
CA ALA A 14 -22.35 -10.38 13.77
C ALA A 14 -22.98 -10.67 12.39
N ALA A 15 -22.96 -9.71 11.47
CA ALA A 15 -23.49 -9.89 10.12
C ALA A 15 -22.59 -10.77 9.23
N LEU A 16 -21.26 -10.80 9.48
CA LEU A 16 -20.33 -11.65 8.73
C LEU A 16 -20.61 -13.14 8.94
N ASP A 17 -21.16 -13.52 10.10
CA ASP A 17 -21.57 -14.88 10.43
C ASP A 17 -23.05 -15.17 10.06
N GLY A 18 -23.74 -14.16 9.51
CA GLY A 18 -25.15 -14.23 9.16
C GLY A 18 -25.43 -14.90 7.80
N PRO A 19 -26.68 -15.31 7.55
CA PRO A 19 -27.07 -15.90 6.26
C PRO A 19 -27.27 -14.85 5.14
N GLU A 20 -27.34 -13.57 5.51
CA GLU A 20 -27.62 -12.47 4.59
C GLU A 20 -26.34 -12.01 3.89
N LEU A 21 -26.41 -11.87 2.56
CA LEU A 21 -25.29 -11.36 1.75
C LEU A 21 -25.11 -9.84 1.87
N LEU A 22 -26.17 -9.12 2.27
CA LEU A 22 -26.17 -7.67 2.36
C LEU A 22 -26.30 -7.25 3.80
N PHE A 23 -25.35 -6.42 4.22
CA PHE A 23 -25.36 -5.77 5.51
C PHE A 23 -25.65 -4.28 5.32
N ASN A 24 -26.48 -3.71 6.20
CA ASN A 24 -26.82 -2.29 6.15
C ASN A 24 -26.56 -1.59 7.48
N TYR A 25 -25.98 -0.39 7.36
CA TYR A 25 -26.01 0.62 8.41
C TYR A 25 -27.06 1.68 8.08
N SER A 26 -27.72 2.21 9.10
CA SER A 26 -28.31 3.54 9.00
C SER A 26 -27.20 4.59 8.83
N TRP A 27 -27.58 5.80 8.42
CA TRP A 27 -26.60 6.88 8.28
C TRP A 27 -25.87 7.18 9.60
N ASP A 28 -26.60 7.21 10.72
CA ASP A 28 -26.01 7.47 12.04
C ASP A 28 -25.10 6.32 12.51
N GLU A 29 -25.46 5.06 12.22
CA GLU A 29 -24.60 3.91 12.51
C GLU A 29 -23.31 3.97 11.70
N TRP A 30 -23.39 4.35 10.43
CA TRP A 30 -22.23 4.54 9.56
C TRP A 30 -21.31 5.63 10.09
N LEU A 31 -21.87 6.79 10.48
CA LEU A 31 -21.09 7.89 11.05
C LEU A 31 -20.48 7.56 12.42
N ALA A 32 -21.06 6.61 13.15
CA ALA A 32 -20.55 6.14 14.43
C ALA A 32 -19.43 5.09 14.31
N VAL A 33 -19.11 4.63 13.09
CA VAL A 33 -17.96 3.73 12.86
C VAL A 33 -16.67 4.48 13.19
N THR A 34 -15.96 3.97 14.19
CA THR A 34 -14.68 4.52 14.64
C THR A 34 -13.60 3.45 14.58
N PRO A 35 -12.32 3.84 14.46
CA PRO A 35 -11.22 2.89 14.48
C PRO A 35 -11.23 2.09 15.80
N PRO A 36 -11.08 0.74 15.76
CA PRO A 36 -11.27 -0.11 16.93
C PRO A 36 -10.10 -0.10 17.91
N TYR A 37 -8.92 0.36 17.51
CA TYR A 37 -7.70 0.39 18.33
C TYR A 37 -7.34 1.81 18.75
N ALA A 38 -6.55 1.92 19.81
CA ALA A 38 -6.01 3.21 20.23
C ALA A 38 -5.00 3.73 19.19
N SER A 39 -4.95 5.05 19.02
CA SER A 39 -3.99 5.67 18.12
C SER A 39 -2.58 5.60 18.71
N VAL A 40 -1.62 5.14 17.93
CA VAL A 40 -0.18 5.17 18.24
C VAL A 40 0.56 6.07 17.26
N ALA A 41 1.72 6.58 17.68
CA ALA A 41 2.66 7.22 16.76
C ALA A 41 3.28 6.17 15.83
N PHE A 42 3.80 6.62 14.68
CA PHE A 42 4.44 5.76 13.69
C PHE A 42 5.48 6.55 12.90
N THR A 43 6.39 5.82 12.28
CA THR A 43 7.40 6.36 11.37
C THR A 43 7.13 5.94 9.92
N GLN A 44 7.64 6.71 8.97
CA GLN A 44 7.58 6.40 7.54
C GLN A 44 8.99 6.33 6.98
N LYS A 45 9.24 5.33 6.12
CA LYS A 45 10.52 5.18 5.43
C LYS A 45 10.30 4.69 4.01
N ASP A 46 10.91 5.39 3.05
CA ASP A 46 11.02 4.89 1.68
C ASP A 46 11.92 3.64 1.66
N VAL A 47 11.42 2.59 1.02
CA VAL A 47 12.09 1.30 0.88
C VAL A 47 12.10 0.91 -0.59
N ILE A 48 13.22 0.33 -1.03
CA ILE A 48 13.47 -0.01 -2.43
C ILE A 48 14.14 -1.37 -2.46
N THR A 49 13.76 -2.22 -3.40
CA THR A 49 14.53 -3.41 -3.73
C THR A 49 14.77 -3.50 -5.23
N ARG A 50 15.91 -4.08 -5.60
CA ARG A 50 16.32 -4.35 -6.98
C ARG A 50 16.29 -5.85 -7.22
N TYR A 51 15.72 -6.25 -8.35
CA TYR A 51 15.58 -7.66 -8.73
C TYR A 51 15.70 -7.85 -10.23
N ASN A 52 16.18 -9.02 -10.64
CA ASN A 52 16.30 -9.37 -12.06
C ASN A 52 15.11 -10.20 -12.54
N ARG A 53 14.49 -9.78 -13.64
CA ARG A 53 13.45 -10.55 -14.34
C ARG A 53 13.37 -10.14 -15.81
N ASN A 54 13.03 -11.07 -16.70
CA ASN A 54 12.83 -10.81 -18.13
C ASN A 54 14.05 -10.15 -18.81
N GLY A 55 15.27 -10.43 -18.33
CA GLY A 55 16.52 -9.91 -18.89
C GLY A 55 16.92 -8.51 -18.41
N TYR A 56 16.21 -7.93 -17.44
CA TYR A 56 16.50 -6.62 -16.89
C TYR A 56 16.50 -6.62 -15.36
N ASP A 57 17.26 -5.70 -14.79
CA ASP A 57 17.09 -5.30 -13.40
C ASP A 57 15.92 -4.32 -13.29
N TRP A 58 15.09 -4.48 -12.26
CA TRP A 58 13.94 -3.63 -11.98
C TRP A 58 14.02 -3.15 -10.54
N ASP A 59 13.65 -1.91 -10.33
CA ASP A 59 13.39 -1.40 -8.98
C ASP A 59 11.89 -1.38 -8.73
N ILE A 60 11.52 -1.83 -7.54
CA ILE A 60 10.21 -1.56 -6.96
C ILE A 60 10.44 -0.83 -5.65
N GLN A 61 9.61 0.17 -5.37
CA GLN A 61 9.71 0.97 -4.17
C GLN A 61 8.40 0.94 -3.40
N GLY A 62 8.45 1.36 -2.15
CA GLY A 62 7.28 1.55 -1.31
C GLY A 62 7.59 2.48 -0.15
N ILE A 63 6.55 2.76 0.63
CA ILE A 63 6.67 3.45 1.91
C ILE A 63 6.32 2.42 2.99
N LEU A 64 7.27 2.15 3.87
CA LEU A 64 7.07 1.34 5.06
C LEU A 64 6.61 2.25 6.21
N TYR A 65 5.48 1.92 6.80
CA TYR A 65 4.90 2.58 7.97
C TYR A 65 5.07 1.64 9.15
N THR A 66 5.84 2.08 10.15
CA THR A 66 6.15 1.28 11.34
C THR A 66 5.56 1.96 12.57
N PRO A 67 4.56 1.36 13.24
CA PRO A 67 4.01 1.90 14.46
C PRO A 67 4.99 1.78 15.63
N ASP A 68 4.92 2.71 16.58
CA ASP A 68 5.74 2.68 17.80
C ASP A 68 5.35 1.53 18.75
N SER A 69 4.12 1.04 18.62
CA SER A 69 3.63 -0.16 19.30
C SER A 69 2.69 -0.93 18.37
N GLU A 70 2.91 -2.23 18.24
CA GLU A 70 2.09 -3.09 17.39
C GLU A 70 0.86 -3.60 18.14
N THR A 71 -0.30 -3.51 17.49
CA THR A 71 -1.56 -4.11 17.94
C THR A 71 -1.52 -5.63 17.75
N ASP A 72 -0.93 -6.08 16.64
CA ASP A 72 -0.67 -7.48 16.33
C ASP A 72 0.65 -7.56 15.55
N SER A 73 1.67 -8.15 16.15
CA SER A 73 3.00 -8.29 15.54
C SER A 73 3.09 -9.40 14.49
N ASP A 74 2.12 -10.32 14.46
CA ASP A 74 2.09 -11.43 13.52
C ASP A 74 1.47 -11.02 12.18
N VAL A 75 0.82 -9.86 12.10
CA VAL A 75 0.14 -9.37 10.90
C VAL A 75 0.83 -8.12 10.36
N ALA A 76 0.98 -8.05 9.04
CA ALA A 76 1.30 -6.82 8.33
C ALA A 76 0.37 -6.62 7.14
N ILE A 77 0.17 -5.37 6.75
CA ILE A 77 -0.73 -5.00 5.66
C ILE A 77 0.10 -4.53 4.47
N VAL A 78 -0.13 -5.12 3.31
CA VAL A 78 0.54 -4.72 2.06
C VAL A 78 -0.48 -4.09 1.13
N MET A 79 -0.16 -2.90 0.61
CA MET A 79 -1.11 -2.10 -0.17
C MET A 79 -0.64 -1.88 -1.61
N PHE A 80 -1.57 -2.03 -2.55
CA PHE A 80 -1.38 -1.90 -3.99
C PHE A 80 -2.28 -0.78 -4.54
N HIS A 81 -1.73 0.14 -5.35
CA HIS A 81 -2.48 1.25 -5.94
C HIS A 81 -3.06 0.90 -7.32
N GLY A 82 -3.99 1.73 -7.81
CA GLY A 82 -4.50 1.61 -9.18
C GLY A 82 -3.44 1.95 -10.25
N GLY A 83 -3.70 1.61 -11.51
CA GLY A 83 -2.70 1.65 -12.60
C GLY A 83 -1.99 2.98 -12.89
N ALA A 84 -2.42 4.12 -12.35
CA ALA A 84 -1.74 5.42 -12.50
C ALA A 84 -1.26 6.02 -11.15
N GLY A 85 -1.30 5.24 -10.08
CA GLY A 85 -0.96 5.67 -8.73
C GLY A 85 0.47 5.35 -8.29
N SER A 86 0.77 5.75 -7.05
CA SER A 86 1.92 5.34 -6.24
C SER A 86 1.51 5.20 -4.78
N ALA A 87 2.45 4.70 -3.97
CA ALA A 87 2.37 4.76 -2.52
C ALA A 87 2.05 6.17 -2.01
N TYR A 88 2.67 7.21 -2.57
CA TYR A 88 2.45 8.61 -2.18
C TYR A 88 1.03 9.08 -2.45
N GLY A 89 0.39 8.61 -3.52
CA GLY A 89 -1.00 8.94 -3.82
C GLY A 89 -2.02 8.39 -2.80
N LYS A 90 -1.62 7.42 -1.97
CA LYS A 90 -2.44 6.88 -0.88
C LYS A 90 -2.11 7.49 0.48
N ASP A 91 -1.11 8.37 0.57
CA ASP A 91 -0.64 8.92 1.85
C ASP A 91 -1.62 9.96 2.44
N THR A 92 -2.33 10.70 1.57
CA THR A 92 -3.37 11.66 1.95
C THR A 92 -4.61 11.51 1.07
N THR A 93 -5.79 11.76 1.63
CA THR A 93 -7.03 11.88 0.85
C THR A 93 -7.05 13.20 0.04
N PRO A 94 -7.91 13.33 -0.97
CA PRO A 94 -8.02 14.57 -1.77
C PRO A 94 -8.33 15.83 -0.95
N ASP A 95 -9.00 15.68 0.20
CA ASP A 95 -9.33 16.76 1.13
C ASP A 95 -8.27 16.95 2.24
N GLY A 96 -7.10 16.32 2.11
CA GLY A 96 -5.94 16.55 2.99
C GLY A 96 -5.94 15.77 4.31
N ARG A 97 -6.89 14.86 4.52
CA ARG A 97 -6.89 13.96 5.69
C ARG A 97 -5.86 12.84 5.50
N PRO A 98 -5.44 12.17 6.60
CA PRO A 98 -4.55 11.02 6.50
C PRO A 98 -5.17 9.93 5.62
N GLY A 99 -4.38 9.40 4.69
CA GLY A 99 -4.78 8.28 3.86
C GLY A 99 -4.81 6.97 4.65
N LEU A 100 -5.41 5.94 4.05
CA LEU A 100 -5.58 4.62 4.66
C LEU A 100 -4.30 4.01 5.27
N PRO A 101 -3.11 4.00 4.62
CA PRO A 101 -1.90 3.47 5.25
C PRO A 101 -1.52 4.19 6.56
N ARG A 102 -1.72 5.51 6.64
CA ARG A 102 -1.49 6.29 7.87
C ARG A 102 -2.46 5.91 8.97
N ILE A 103 -3.74 5.73 8.63
CA ILE A 103 -4.77 5.32 9.60
C ILE A 103 -4.46 3.92 10.14
N LEU A 104 -4.10 2.97 9.28
CA LEU A 104 -3.75 1.60 9.67
C LEU A 104 -2.47 1.56 10.53
N ALA A 105 -1.45 2.34 10.17
CA ALA A 105 -0.23 2.49 10.97
C ALA A 105 -0.54 3.11 12.34
N ALA A 106 -1.36 4.16 12.39
CA ALA A 106 -1.83 4.74 13.64
C ALA A 106 -2.68 3.77 14.48
N GLN A 107 -3.26 2.72 13.89
CA GLN A 107 -3.96 1.65 14.62
C GLN A 107 -3.03 0.52 15.09
N GLY A 108 -1.72 0.68 14.92
CA GLY A 108 -0.71 -0.28 15.41
C GLY A 108 -0.40 -1.42 14.44
N PHE A 109 -0.69 -1.28 13.14
CA PHE A 109 -0.29 -2.26 12.13
C PHE A 109 0.94 -1.79 11.36
N THR A 110 1.90 -2.67 11.14
CA THR A 110 2.95 -2.40 10.15
C THR A 110 2.36 -2.46 8.75
N VAL A 111 2.56 -1.39 7.96
CA VAL A 111 1.99 -1.26 6.61
C VAL A 111 3.10 -1.05 5.59
N LEU A 112 3.07 -1.80 4.51
CA LEU A 112 3.92 -1.57 3.35
C LEU A 112 3.07 -1.15 2.16
N ASN A 113 3.20 0.10 1.73
CA ASN A 113 2.46 0.65 0.60
C ASN A 113 3.38 0.72 -0.61
N LEU A 114 3.13 -0.10 -1.62
CA LEU A 114 4.02 -0.33 -2.76
C LEU A 114 3.78 0.68 -3.88
N THR A 115 4.78 0.86 -4.74
CA THR A 115 4.71 1.59 -6.01
C THR A 115 5.25 0.72 -7.13
N TYR A 116 4.47 0.53 -8.20
CA TYR A 116 4.90 -0.31 -9.33
C TYR A 116 6.14 0.26 -10.03
N PRO A 117 7.00 -0.61 -10.59
CA PRO A 117 8.13 -0.17 -11.39
C PRO A 117 7.70 0.82 -12.48
N GLY A 118 8.46 1.91 -12.66
CA GLY A 118 8.18 2.90 -13.69
C GLY A 118 7.17 3.98 -13.30
N HIS A 119 6.33 3.80 -12.28
CA HIS A 119 5.20 4.71 -12.07
C HIS A 119 5.58 6.09 -11.53
N TYR A 120 6.56 6.20 -10.63
CA TYR A 120 6.93 7.46 -9.99
C TYR A 120 8.44 7.58 -9.81
N PRO A 121 8.98 8.81 -9.88
CA PRO A 121 10.40 9.08 -9.68
C PRO A 121 10.82 8.85 -8.22
N PRO A 122 12.12 8.82 -7.94
CA PRO A 122 12.63 8.89 -6.57
C PRO A 122 12.01 10.06 -5.80
N GLY A 123 11.47 9.78 -4.61
CA GLY A 123 10.80 10.75 -3.75
C GLY A 123 9.35 11.07 -4.13
N GLY A 124 8.76 10.37 -5.09
CA GLY A 124 7.30 10.35 -5.28
C GLY A 124 6.67 11.56 -5.96
N VAL A 125 7.46 12.56 -6.35
CA VAL A 125 6.97 13.80 -6.94
C VAL A 125 7.59 14.01 -8.31
N TRP A 126 6.75 14.02 -9.34
CA TRP A 126 7.13 14.43 -10.68
C TRP A 126 7.45 15.93 -10.71
N LYS A 127 8.65 16.27 -11.18
CA LYS A 127 9.04 17.67 -11.45
C LYS A 127 8.72 18.07 -12.89
N GLU A 128 8.65 17.09 -13.77
CA GLU A 128 8.33 17.20 -15.18
C GLU A 128 6.82 17.35 -15.43
N SER A 129 6.49 18.05 -16.51
CA SER A 129 5.12 18.14 -17.00
C SER A 129 4.63 16.77 -17.50
N VAL A 130 3.32 16.51 -17.48
CA VAL A 130 2.75 15.20 -17.84
C VAL A 130 3.31 14.63 -19.17
N PRO A 131 3.44 15.42 -20.26
CA PRO A 131 3.99 14.91 -21.54
C PRO A 131 5.47 14.52 -21.49
N GLU A 132 6.23 15.03 -20.53
CA GLU A 132 7.67 14.83 -20.41
C GLU A 132 8.03 13.69 -19.43
N ARG A 133 7.05 13.14 -18.72
CA ARG A 133 7.27 12.05 -17.76
C ARG A 133 7.65 10.77 -18.48
N GLN A 134 8.77 10.19 -18.07
CA GLN A 134 9.27 8.90 -18.55
C GLN A 134 9.35 7.93 -17.38
N PRO A 135 9.03 6.65 -17.56
CA PRO A 135 8.98 5.70 -16.46
C PRO A 135 10.36 5.52 -15.79
N TRP A 136 10.36 5.51 -14.46
CA TRP A 136 11.55 5.21 -13.65
C TRP A 136 11.60 3.71 -13.29
N TYR A 137 12.18 2.89 -14.18
CA TYR A 137 12.36 1.46 -13.92
C TYR A 137 13.56 1.14 -13.04
N LEU A 138 14.58 2.01 -13.04
CA LEU A 138 15.71 2.02 -12.12
C LEU A 138 15.76 3.41 -11.48
N LEU A 139 15.78 3.49 -10.16
CA LEU A 139 15.63 4.74 -9.40
C LEU A 139 16.93 5.54 -9.28
N ASP A 140 18.07 4.94 -9.62
CA ASP A 140 19.40 5.54 -9.56
C ASP A 140 19.89 6.08 -10.91
N GLN A 141 19.20 5.81 -12.02
CA GLN A 141 19.63 6.24 -13.35
C GLN A 141 18.47 6.45 -14.32
N LYS A 142 18.66 7.38 -15.26
CA LYS A 142 17.78 7.52 -16.42
C LYS A 142 18.16 6.50 -17.48
N LEU A 143 17.15 5.89 -18.10
CA LEU A 143 17.32 4.92 -19.18
C LEU A 143 17.13 5.61 -20.55
N SER A 144 17.65 4.98 -21.60
CA SER A 144 17.38 5.44 -22.97
C SER A 144 15.93 5.15 -23.37
N ASP A 145 15.41 5.90 -24.34
CA ASP A 145 14.05 5.68 -24.87
C ASP A 145 13.88 4.27 -25.44
N GLU A 146 14.92 3.70 -26.06
CA GLU A 146 14.92 2.34 -26.60
C GLU A 146 14.75 1.29 -25.48
N GLU A 147 15.50 1.43 -24.38
CA GLU A 147 15.39 0.51 -23.25
C GLU A 147 14.04 0.67 -22.54
N ILE A 148 13.56 1.90 -22.37
CA ILE A 148 12.23 2.18 -21.81
C ILE A 148 11.15 1.51 -22.66
N TYR A 149 11.22 1.64 -23.98
CA TYR A 149 10.25 1.03 -24.89
C TYR A 149 10.23 -0.49 -24.76
N ASP A 150 11.39 -1.15 -24.74
CA ASP A 150 11.46 -2.60 -24.61
C ASP A 150 11.02 -3.09 -23.21
N ARG A 151 11.39 -2.35 -22.14
CA ARG A 151 10.92 -2.63 -20.79
C ARG A 151 9.40 -2.49 -20.65
N ASN A 152 8.76 -1.52 -21.29
CA ASN A 152 7.30 -1.41 -21.29
C ASN A 152 6.63 -2.71 -21.79
N LEU A 153 7.20 -3.36 -22.81
CA LEU A 153 6.70 -4.64 -23.33
C LEU A 153 6.94 -5.82 -22.38
N LYS A 154 7.93 -5.72 -21.48
CA LYS A 154 8.38 -6.77 -20.56
C LYS A 154 7.93 -6.57 -19.11
N CYS A 155 7.39 -5.38 -18.77
CA CYS A 155 6.86 -5.04 -17.45
C CYS A 155 5.50 -5.69 -17.21
N THR A 156 5.52 -7.01 -17.02
CA THR A 156 4.32 -7.84 -16.83
C THR A 156 3.91 -7.90 -15.35
N PHE A 157 2.70 -8.41 -15.09
CA PHE A 157 2.23 -8.71 -13.73
C PHE A 157 3.24 -9.51 -12.90
N ASN A 158 3.96 -10.46 -13.51
CA ASN A 158 4.96 -11.26 -12.80
C ASN A 158 6.23 -10.47 -12.44
N VAL A 159 6.57 -9.42 -13.17
CA VAL A 159 7.63 -8.47 -12.76
C VAL A 159 7.20 -7.79 -11.48
N ILE A 160 5.99 -7.21 -11.47
CA ILE A 160 5.44 -6.51 -10.32
C ILE A 160 5.34 -7.43 -9.10
N LEU A 161 4.79 -8.64 -9.25
CA LEU A 161 4.65 -9.58 -8.14
C LEU A 161 5.99 -10.07 -7.60
N GLN A 162 6.97 -10.37 -8.44
CA GLN A 162 8.29 -10.80 -7.95
C GLN A 162 8.94 -9.70 -7.11
N GLY A 163 8.95 -8.47 -7.61
CA GLY A 163 9.48 -7.35 -6.85
C GLY A 163 8.70 -7.12 -5.55
N SER A 164 7.37 -7.16 -5.62
CA SER A 164 6.50 -6.96 -4.45
C SER A 164 6.77 -8.02 -3.39
N ALA A 165 6.89 -9.30 -3.79
CA ALA A 165 7.21 -10.40 -2.89
C ALA A 165 8.58 -10.21 -2.24
N GLN A 166 9.59 -9.85 -3.02
CA GLN A 166 10.93 -9.61 -2.48
C GLN A 166 10.95 -8.47 -1.45
N LEU A 167 10.26 -7.37 -1.72
CA LEU A 167 10.19 -6.23 -0.80
C LEU A 167 9.38 -6.57 0.47
N VAL A 168 8.35 -7.42 0.34
CA VAL A 168 7.63 -8.00 1.47
C VAL A 168 8.53 -8.92 2.29
N ASP A 169 9.30 -9.81 1.66
CA ASP A 169 10.21 -10.72 2.36
C ASP A 169 11.32 -9.95 3.09
N GLU A 170 11.85 -8.89 2.50
CA GLU A 170 12.91 -8.06 3.11
C GLU A 170 12.46 -7.30 4.37
N HIS A 171 11.18 -6.90 4.43
CA HIS A 171 10.69 -6.01 5.49
C HIS A 171 9.68 -6.63 6.44
N LEU A 172 8.98 -7.69 6.01
CA LEU A 172 7.83 -8.27 6.71
C LEU A 172 7.97 -9.80 6.88
N ALA A 173 9.19 -10.34 6.76
CA ALA A 173 9.46 -11.77 6.94
C ALA A 173 8.82 -12.34 8.21
N GLY A 174 8.20 -13.52 8.07
CA GLY A 174 7.58 -14.25 9.18
C GLY A 174 6.18 -13.76 9.58
N ARG A 175 5.67 -12.70 8.94
CA ARG A 175 4.32 -12.17 9.20
C ARG A 175 3.29 -12.74 8.24
N LYS A 176 2.06 -12.85 8.72
CA LYS A 176 0.87 -13.03 7.88
C LYS A 176 0.58 -11.73 7.15
N ILE A 177 0.42 -11.82 5.85
CA ILE A 177 0.18 -10.64 5.01
C ILE A 177 -1.31 -10.53 4.69
N LEU A 178 -1.90 -9.39 5.04
CA LEU A 178 -3.19 -8.96 4.52
C LEU A 178 -2.95 -7.99 3.36
N ALA A 179 -3.29 -8.39 2.14
CA ALA A 179 -3.14 -7.56 0.97
C ALA A 179 -4.40 -6.74 0.70
N HIS A 180 -4.23 -5.45 0.36
CA HIS A 180 -5.31 -4.56 -0.04
C HIS A 180 -4.99 -3.84 -1.36
N GLY A 181 -5.87 -3.99 -2.33
CA GLY A 181 -5.80 -3.38 -3.64
C GLY A 181 -6.87 -2.32 -3.88
N HIS A 182 -6.60 -1.38 -4.78
CA HIS A 182 -7.61 -0.45 -5.29
C HIS A 182 -7.58 -0.41 -6.82
N SER A 183 -8.75 -0.60 -7.45
CA SER A 183 -8.92 -0.63 -8.91
C SER A 183 -8.09 -1.75 -9.55
N THR A 184 -6.99 -1.43 -10.24
CA THR A 184 -6.10 -2.43 -10.88
C THR A 184 -5.21 -3.18 -9.88
N GLY A 185 -4.96 -2.58 -8.71
CA GLY A 185 -4.09 -3.15 -7.68
C GLY A 185 -4.80 -4.14 -6.79
#